data_AF-A0A238C409-F1
#
_entry.id   AF-A0A238C409-F1
#
_cell.length_a   1.000
_cell.length_b   1.000
_cell.length_c   1.000
_cell.angle_alpha   90.00
_cell.angle_beta   90.00
_cell.angle_gamma   90.00
#
_symmetry.space_group_name_H-M   'P 1'
#
loop_
_entity.id
_entity.type
_entity.pdbx_description
1 polymer ?
#
loop_
_entity_poly.entity_id
_entity_poly.type
_entity_poly.pdbx_seq_one_letter_code
_entity_poly.pdbx_strand_id
1 'polypeptide(L)'
;MLITYLSHIMLAPTIFITHQVSSRCYSCAGTCYNEPCNCQMGSCESDYCFIERRPTDERDHYRITKGCIKRPPRTQMGCDYDRFQDHILCICKGEFCNDMIYIRPIHRRTITCRNCSDREPDCGEICRGQWCHEDSITGAAGCGYGPPSLPYFYKGPELLYYRTRMCVTVSRGVSSPRKHCICNTNNCNVGYKRSTPWNHLLEQGATRTRSLFTNSKE
;
A
#
# COMPACT_ATOMS: atom_id res chain seq x y z
N MET A 1 14.72 42.80 63.98
CA MET A 1 14.90 41.33 63.87
C MET A 1 13.69 40.80 63.13
N LEU A 2 13.77 40.70 61.79
CA LEU A 2 13.96 39.43 61.06
C LEU A 2 13.04 38.31 61.55
N ILE A 3 12.05 37.91 60.73
CA ILE A 3 12.03 36.60 60.06
C ILE A 3 11.02 36.69 58.90
N THR A 4 11.57 36.58 57.69
CA THR A 4 10.90 36.35 56.42
C THR A 4 10.52 34.86 56.30
N TYR A 5 9.25 34.52 56.12
CA TYR A 5 8.83 33.18 55.69
C TYR A 5 8.39 33.21 54.22
N LEU A 6 9.36 32.99 53.33
CA LEU A 6 9.10 32.58 51.95
C LEU A 6 8.61 31.12 51.96
N SER A 7 7.35 30.91 51.59
CA SER A 7 6.81 29.58 51.28
C SER A 7 7.08 29.28 49.81
N HIS A 8 8.22 28.66 49.52
CA HIS A 8 8.48 28.03 48.23
C HIS A 8 7.69 26.71 48.16
N ILE A 9 6.56 26.73 47.45
CA ILE A 9 5.90 25.51 46.99
C ILE A 9 6.84 24.87 45.95
N MET A 10 7.53 23.82 46.37
CA MET A 10 8.33 22.95 45.51
C MET A 10 7.40 22.26 44.50
N LEU A 11 7.36 22.78 43.27
CA LEU A 11 6.84 22.05 42.12
C LEU A 11 7.78 20.87 41.84
N ALA A 12 7.47 19.71 42.40
CA ALA A 12 8.12 18.46 42.03
C ALA A 12 7.80 18.17 40.55
N PRO A 13 8.80 17.96 39.67
CA PRO A 13 8.53 17.53 38.31
C PRO A 13 8.01 16.10 38.37
N THR A 14 6.71 15.92 38.14
CA THR A 14 6.16 14.59 37.82
C THR A 14 6.74 14.18 36.47
N ILE A 15 7.85 13.44 36.53
CA ILE A 15 8.40 12.73 35.38
C ILE A 15 7.36 11.66 35.03
N PHE A 16 6.48 11.96 34.08
CA PHE A 16 5.69 10.94 33.40
C PHE A 16 6.68 10.07 32.62
N ILE A 17 7.14 8.99 33.24
CA ILE A 17 7.79 7.90 32.51
C ILE A 17 6.69 7.27 31.67
N THR A 18 6.49 7.77 30.46
CA THR A 18 5.75 7.03 29.44
C THR A 18 6.58 5.77 29.17
N HIS A 19 6.19 4.65 29.77
CA HIS A 19 6.66 3.35 29.30
C HIS A 19 6.23 3.25 27.84
N GLN A 20 7.17 3.51 26.92
CA GLN A 20 7.01 3.09 25.54
C GLN A 20 6.98 1.57 25.58
N VAL A 21 5.78 0.99 25.53
CA VAL A 21 5.61 -0.45 25.34
C VAL A 21 6.03 -0.76 23.91
N SER A 22 7.34 -0.94 23.74
CA SER A 22 7.92 -1.43 22.49
C SER A 22 7.37 -2.84 22.26
N SER A 23 6.48 -2.98 21.27
CA SER A 23 5.97 -4.30 20.91
C SER A 23 7.08 -5.09 20.20
N ARG A 24 7.10 -6.41 20.38
CA ARG A 24 8.00 -7.30 19.64
C ARG A 24 7.29 -7.82 18.41
N CYS A 25 8.01 -7.97 17.31
CA CYS A 25 7.50 -8.56 16.07
C CYS A 25 8.33 -9.77 15.69
N TYR A 26 7.73 -10.75 15.02
CA TYR A 26 8.54 -11.74 14.29
C TYR A 26 9.28 -11.05 13.16
N SER A 27 10.54 -11.44 12.94
CA SER A 27 11.39 -10.89 11.89
C SER A 27 12.07 -12.03 11.15
N CYS A 28 11.66 -12.31 9.92
CA CYS A 28 12.19 -13.43 9.14
C CYS A 28 11.80 -13.32 7.66
N ALA A 29 12.44 -14.15 6.83
CA ALA A 29 12.01 -14.38 5.47
C ALA A 29 12.13 -15.87 5.14
N GLY A 30 11.21 -16.38 4.32
CA GLY A 30 11.22 -17.78 3.91
C GLY A 30 10.33 -18.03 2.70
N THR A 31 10.55 -19.18 2.07
CA THR A 31 9.68 -19.71 1.02
C THR A 31 8.76 -20.75 1.64
N CYS A 32 7.50 -20.69 1.26
CA CYS A 32 6.44 -21.54 1.75
C CYS A 32 5.90 -22.37 0.59
N TYR A 33 5.77 -23.67 0.84
CA TYR A 33 5.35 -24.64 -0.17
C TYR A 33 3.87 -25.02 -0.02
N ASN A 34 3.24 -24.79 1.14
CA ASN A 34 1.82 -25.04 1.46
C ASN A 34 1.37 -24.25 2.71
N GLU A 35 0.07 -24.10 2.98
CA GLU A 35 -0.47 -23.47 4.21
C GLU A 35 -0.71 -24.50 5.35
N PRO A 36 -0.53 -24.13 6.64
CA PRO A 36 -0.04 -22.84 7.15
C PRO A 36 1.49 -22.79 7.22
N CYS A 37 2.08 -21.75 6.62
CA CYS A 37 3.51 -21.50 6.68
C CYS A 37 3.83 -20.32 7.60
N ASN A 38 4.78 -20.51 8.50
CA ASN A 38 5.28 -19.49 9.40
C ASN A 38 6.82 -19.53 9.40
N CYS A 39 7.47 -18.37 9.33
CA CYS A 39 8.88 -18.26 9.66
C CYS A 39 8.99 -17.62 11.04
N GLN A 40 9.80 -18.21 11.93
CA GLN A 40 9.98 -17.73 13.31
C GLN A 40 11.45 -17.48 13.66
N MET A 41 12.27 -17.10 12.67
CA MET A 41 13.71 -16.88 12.88
C MET A 41 14.02 -15.42 13.21
N GLY A 42 13.80 -15.03 14.46
CA GLY A 42 14.23 -13.74 14.99
C GLY A 42 13.09 -12.82 15.39
N SER A 43 13.44 -11.80 16.17
CA SER A 43 12.49 -10.79 16.64
C SER A 43 13.11 -9.40 16.55
N CYS A 44 12.26 -8.39 16.40
CA CYS A 44 12.66 -6.99 16.43
C CYS A 44 11.66 -6.20 17.28
N GLU A 45 12.06 -5.01 17.72
CA GLU A 45 11.29 -4.14 18.59
C GLU A 45 10.73 -2.94 17.82
N SER A 46 9.40 -2.78 17.84
CA SER A 46 8.70 -1.68 17.18
C SER A 46 7.21 -1.65 17.56
N ASP A 47 6.61 -0.45 17.54
CA ASP A 47 5.16 -0.28 17.73
C ASP A 47 4.31 -0.96 16.65
N TYR A 48 4.87 -1.19 15.46
CA TYR A 48 4.17 -1.80 14.33
C TYR A 48 4.95 -2.96 13.74
N CYS A 49 4.24 -4.04 13.45
CA CYS A 49 4.76 -5.21 12.77
C CYS A 49 4.17 -5.32 11.36
N PHE A 50 4.88 -6.02 10.48
CA PHE A 50 4.35 -6.40 9.19
C PHE A 50 4.53 -7.89 8.89
N ILE A 51 3.64 -8.38 8.04
CA ILE A 51 3.75 -9.66 7.35
C ILE A 51 3.40 -9.43 5.89
N GLU A 52 4.27 -9.88 5.00
CA GLU A 52 4.13 -9.78 3.56
C GLU A 52 4.16 -11.19 2.96
N ARG A 53 3.20 -11.50 2.10
CA ARG A 53 3.15 -12.70 1.26
C ARG A 53 3.28 -12.26 -0.18
N ARG A 54 4.26 -12.78 -0.92
CA ARG A 54 4.43 -12.55 -2.36
C ARG A 54 4.35 -13.87 -3.12
N PRO A 55 3.72 -13.91 -4.30
CA PRO A 55 3.81 -15.08 -5.16
C PRO A 55 5.25 -15.31 -5.64
N THR A 56 5.55 -16.56 -6.01
CA THR A 56 6.75 -16.93 -6.76
C THR A 56 6.39 -17.36 -8.18
N ASP A 57 7.40 -17.61 -9.01
CA ASP A 57 7.19 -18.11 -10.38
C ASP A 57 6.59 -19.53 -10.39
N GLU A 58 6.84 -20.32 -9.34
CA GLU A 58 6.22 -21.62 -9.13
C GLU A 58 4.81 -21.46 -8.53
N ARG A 59 3.84 -22.21 -9.07
CA ARG A 59 2.46 -22.21 -8.56
C ARG A 59 2.43 -22.74 -7.12
N ASP A 60 1.51 -22.19 -6.33
CA ASP A 60 1.28 -22.54 -4.93
C ASP A 60 2.45 -22.28 -3.97
N HIS A 61 3.57 -21.78 -4.49
CA HIS A 61 4.70 -21.33 -3.70
C HIS A 61 4.60 -19.82 -3.46
N TYR A 62 4.94 -19.41 -2.25
CA TYR A 62 4.90 -18.01 -1.85
C TYR A 62 6.06 -17.67 -0.91
N ARG A 63 6.55 -16.43 -1.00
CA ARG A 63 7.55 -15.90 -0.09
C ARG A 63 6.86 -15.16 1.03
N ILE A 64 7.13 -15.53 2.27
CA ILE A 64 6.75 -14.77 3.45
C ILE A 64 7.93 -13.93 3.91
N THR A 65 7.66 -12.67 4.26
CA THR A 65 8.59 -11.80 4.96
C THR A 65 7.88 -11.12 6.11
N LYS A 66 8.51 -11.13 7.28
CA LYS A 66 8.01 -10.53 8.52
C LYS A 66 9.02 -9.56 9.10
N GLY A 67 8.57 -8.53 9.80
CA GLY A 67 9.47 -7.65 10.53
C GLY A 67 8.78 -6.47 11.19
N CYS A 68 9.61 -5.48 11.51
CA CYS A 68 9.22 -4.26 12.21
C CYS A 68 9.10 -3.06 11.29
N ILE A 69 8.20 -2.14 11.66
CA ILE A 69 8.00 -0.89 10.95
C ILE A 69 8.07 0.29 11.93
N LYS A 70 9.16 1.09 11.85
CA LYS A 70 9.32 2.28 12.69
C LYS A 70 8.27 3.37 12.43
N ARG A 71 7.88 3.56 11.17
CA ARG A 71 6.87 4.54 10.76
C ARG A 71 6.08 3.94 9.61
N PRO A 72 4.88 3.39 9.86
CA PRO A 72 4.15 2.74 8.81
C PRO A 72 3.73 3.78 7.77
N PRO A 73 3.95 3.50 6.47
CA PRO A 73 3.51 4.41 5.43
C PRO A 73 1.98 4.58 5.55
N ARG A 74 1.26 3.50 5.86
CA ARG A 74 -0.18 3.53 6.12
C ARG A 74 -0.44 3.62 7.62
N THR A 75 -1.30 4.53 8.06
CA THR A 75 -1.85 4.53 9.43
C THR A 75 -2.92 3.46 9.63
N GLN A 76 -3.41 2.81 8.56
CA GLN A 76 -4.40 1.74 8.65
C GLN A 76 -3.74 0.39 8.93
N MET A 77 -4.18 -0.24 10.02
CA MET A 77 -3.89 -1.64 10.36
C MET A 77 -4.80 -2.59 9.57
N GLY A 78 -4.32 -3.79 9.27
CA GLY A 78 -4.99 -4.80 8.46
C GLY A 78 -4.17 -5.22 7.25
N CYS A 79 -4.70 -6.17 6.49
CA CYS A 79 -4.10 -6.61 5.24
C CYS A 79 -4.71 -5.91 4.04
N ASP A 80 -3.83 -5.55 3.11
CA ASP A 80 -4.16 -5.06 1.80
C ASP A 80 -3.47 -5.93 0.76
N TYR A 81 -4.12 -6.13 -0.38
CA TYR A 81 -3.45 -6.73 -1.51
C TYR A 81 -2.64 -5.66 -2.24
N ASP A 82 -1.50 -6.04 -2.80
CA ASP A 82 -0.82 -5.21 -3.79
C ASP A 82 -1.38 -5.53 -5.18
N ARG A 83 -0.66 -5.15 -6.24
CA ARG A 83 -0.94 -5.37 -7.66
C ARG A 83 -1.57 -6.73 -8.03
N PHE A 84 -1.40 -7.77 -7.21
CA PHE A 84 -1.93 -9.12 -7.43
C PHE A 84 -2.75 -9.63 -6.25
N GLN A 85 -3.71 -10.53 -6.50
CA GLN A 85 -4.60 -11.11 -5.47
C GLN A 85 -3.88 -11.99 -4.46
N ASP A 86 -2.65 -12.39 -4.75
CA ASP A 86 -1.80 -13.28 -3.96
C ASP A 86 -0.65 -12.54 -3.29
N HIS A 87 -0.40 -11.28 -3.67
CA HIS A 87 0.53 -10.40 -2.97
C HIS A 87 -0.23 -9.65 -1.87
N ILE A 88 0.01 -10.02 -0.62
CA ILE A 88 -0.65 -9.44 0.55
C ILE A 88 0.39 -8.76 1.44
N LEU A 89 0.09 -7.55 1.90
CA LEU A 89 0.85 -6.87 2.95
C LEU A 89 -0.08 -6.52 4.11
N CYS A 90 0.24 -7.00 5.29
CA CYS A 90 -0.49 -6.69 6.52
C CYS A 90 0.37 -5.87 7.47
N ILE A 91 -0.26 -4.88 8.10
CA ILE A 91 0.32 -4.08 9.18
C ILE A 91 -0.53 -4.29 10.43
N CYS A 92 0.11 -4.55 11.56
CA CYS A 92 -0.57 -4.73 12.84
C CYS A 92 0.21 -4.05 13.97
N LYS A 93 -0.45 -3.90 15.12
CA LYS A 93 0.13 -3.36 16.35
C LYS A 93 -0.11 -4.35 17.49
N GLY A 94 0.89 -4.53 18.34
CA GLY A 94 0.86 -5.45 19.47
C GLY A 94 1.95 -6.51 19.38
N GLU A 95 2.13 -7.25 20.47
CA GLU A 95 3.17 -8.27 20.61
C GLU A 95 2.94 -9.44 19.65
N PHE A 96 3.94 -9.73 18.82
CA PHE A 96 3.97 -10.78 17.81
C PHE A 96 2.72 -10.84 16.91
N CYS A 97 2.06 -9.69 16.69
CA CYS A 97 0.78 -9.63 15.96
C CYS A 97 0.89 -10.09 14.49
N ASN A 98 2.11 -10.14 13.94
CA ASN A 98 2.42 -10.61 12.60
C ASN A 98 2.65 -12.12 12.53
N ASP A 99 2.13 -12.89 13.48
CA ASP A 99 2.20 -14.35 13.47
C ASP A 99 1.46 -14.97 12.28
N MET A 100 0.30 -14.40 11.91
CA MET A 100 -0.49 -14.86 10.76
C MET A 100 -1.06 -13.71 9.92
N ILE A 101 -1.48 -14.05 8.72
CA ILE A 101 -2.11 -13.12 7.77
C ILE A 101 -3.60 -12.99 8.11
N TYR A 102 -3.97 -11.91 8.79
CA TYR A 102 -5.37 -11.61 9.09
C TYR A 102 -5.99 -10.72 8.02
N ILE A 103 -6.46 -11.33 6.94
CA ILE A 103 -7.14 -10.59 5.87
C ILE A 103 -8.44 -10.02 6.45
N ARG A 104 -8.54 -8.69 6.55
CA ARG A 104 -9.82 -8.07 6.85
C ARG A 104 -10.75 -8.36 5.66
N PRO A 105 -11.96 -8.90 5.87
CA PRO A 105 -12.95 -8.96 4.82
C PRO A 105 -13.36 -7.54 4.45
N ILE A 106 -12.64 -6.95 3.50
CA ILE A 106 -12.94 -5.63 2.97
C ILE A 106 -14.24 -5.78 2.16
N HIS A 107 -15.36 -5.44 2.80
CA HIS A 107 -16.66 -5.29 2.16
C HIS A 107 -16.60 -4.09 1.21
N ARG A 108 -16.06 -4.29 0.01
CA ARG A 108 -16.14 -3.34 -1.09
C ARG A 108 -16.79 -4.03 -2.27
N ARG A 109 -17.49 -3.23 -3.08
CA ARG A 109 -18.16 -3.67 -4.30
C ARG A 109 -17.19 -4.49 -5.15
N THR A 110 -17.59 -5.72 -5.46
CA THR A 110 -16.88 -6.55 -6.43
C THR A 110 -17.20 -6.05 -7.83
N ILE A 111 -16.17 -5.73 -8.58
CA ILE A 111 -16.25 -5.37 -10.00
C ILE A 111 -15.51 -6.40 -10.84
N THR A 112 -15.88 -6.49 -12.12
CA THR A 112 -15.19 -7.33 -13.10
C THR A 112 -14.22 -6.47 -13.91
N CYS A 113 -13.02 -6.98 -14.17
CA CYS A 113 -11.95 -6.31 -14.89
C CYS A 113 -11.40 -7.24 -15.99
N ARG A 114 -10.79 -6.65 -17.01
CA ARG A 114 -9.95 -7.38 -17.96
C ARG A 114 -8.66 -7.84 -17.26
N ASN A 115 -8.21 -9.06 -17.52
CA ASN A 115 -6.99 -9.64 -16.95
C ASN A 115 -6.03 -10.09 -18.05
N CYS A 116 -5.33 -9.16 -18.69
CA CYS A 116 -4.40 -9.51 -19.76
C CYS A 116 -2.95 -9.33 -19.29
N SER A 117 -2.09 -10.28 -19.64
CA SER A 117 -0.64 -10.18 -19.43
C SER A 117 -0.01 -9.03 -20.22
N ASP A 118 -0.54 -8.78 -21.42
CA ASP A 118 -0.03 -7.80 -22.38
C ASP A 118 -1.15 -6.95 -22.98
N ARG A 119 -0.77 -6.02 -23.87
CA ARG A 119 -1.66 -5.09 -24.59
C ARG A 119 -2.52 -5.77 -25.66
N GLU A 120 -3.14 -6.88 -25.34
CA GLU A 120 -4.09 -7.53 -26.22
C GLU A 120 -5.52 -6.98 -25.97
N PRO A 121 -6.25 -6.55 -27.01
CA PRO A 121 -7.60 -6.02 -26.84
C PRO A 121 -8.57 -7.04 -26.25
N ASP A 122 -8.46 -8.30 -26.66
CA ASP A 122 -9.39 -9.40 -26.38
C ASP A 122 -8.65 -10.68 -25.94
N CYS A 123 -7.90 -10.62 -24.84
CA CYS A 123 -7.33 -11.85 -24.25
C CYS A 123 -8.40 -12.80 -23.66
N GLY A 124 -9.67 -12.39 -23.62
CA GLY A 124 -10.80 -13.18 -23.10
C GLY A 124 -10.80 -13.39 -21.57
N GLU A 125 -9.68 -13.10 -20.91
CA GLU A 125 -9.53 -13.28 -19.47
C GLU A 125 -10.14 -12.13 -18.68
N ILE A 126 -10.93 -12.50 -17.68
CA ILE A 126 -11.55 -11.58 -16.73
C ILE A 126 -11.16 -11.96 -15.32
N CYS A 127 -11.07 -10.97 -14.45
CA CYS A 127 -10.93 -11.20 -13.03
C CYS A 127 -11.86 -10.29 -12.24
N ARG A 128 -12.20 -10.73 -11.03
CA ARG A 128 -13.02 -9.95 -10.09
C ARG A 128 -12.10 -9.20 -9.13
N GLY A 129 -12.50 -8.05 -8.65
CA GLY A 129 -11.72 -7.27 -7.68
C GLY A 129 -12.48 -6.06 -7.17
N GLN A 130 -11.78 -5.12 -6.55
CA GLN A 130 -12.37 -3.89 -6.02
C GLN A 130 -12.12 -2.67 -6.94
N TRP A 131 -11.08 -2.74 -7.74
CA TRP A 131 -10.70 -1.76 -8.76
C TRP A 131 -9.97 -2.49 -9.89
N CYS A 132 -10.00 -1.94 -11.10
CA CYS A 132 -9.24 -2.43 -12.23
C CYS A 132 -8.01 -1.58 -12.46
N HIS A 133 -6.99 -2.13 -13.10
CA HIS A 133 -5.79 -1.41 -13.49
C HIS A 133 -5.33 -1.74 -14.91
N GLU A 134 -4.51 -0.83 -15.45
CA GLU A 134 -3.82 -0.97 -16.73
C GLU A 134 -2.44 -0.30 -16.63
N ASP A 135 -1.40 -1.00 -17.08
CA ASP A 135 -0.07 -0.43 -17.31
C ASP A 135 -0.01 0.10 -18.74
N SER A 136 0.28 1.39 -18.93
CA SER A 136 0.28 2.00 -20.27
C SER A 136 1.38 1.51 -21.19
N ILE A 137 2.47 0.96 -20.64
CA ILE A 137 3.65 0.51 -21.38
C ILE A 137 3.46 -0.92 -21.83
N THR A 138 3.19 -1.83 -20.88
CA THR A 138 3.01 -3.25 -21.20
C THR A 138 1.61 -3.55 -21.71
N GLY A 139 0.62 -2.70 -21.41
CA GLY A 139 -0.80 -2.95 -21.67
C GLY A 139 -1.42 -4.00 -20.74
N ALA A 140 -0.59 -4.64 -19.91
CA ALA A 140 -0.99 -5.50 -18.82
C ALA A 140 -2.15 -4.88 -18.03
N ALA A 141 -3.24 -5.64 -17.92
CA ALA A 141 -4.48 -5.21 -17.30
C ALA A 141 -4.89 -6.24 -16.25
N GLY A 142 -5.50 -5.80 -15.16
CA GLY A 142 -5.91 -6.71 -14.10
C GLY A 142 -6.87 -6.06 -13.11
N CYS A 143 -7.12 -6.79 -12.03
CA CYS A 143 -7.91 -6.38 -10.89
C CYS A 143 -7.01 -6.25 -9.67
N GLY A 144 -7.30 -5.26 -8.85
CA GLY A 144 -6.68 -5.07 -7.56
C GLY A 144 -7.67 -5.16 -6.41
N TYR A 145 -7.14 -5.44 -5.23
CA TYR A 145 -7.89 -5.62 -4.00
C TYR A 145 -7.27 -4.73 -2.92
N GLY A 146 -8.08 -4.24 -1.99
CA GLY A 146 -7.64 -3.23 -1.03
C GLY A 146 -7.41 -1.85 -1.67
N PRO A 147 -6.61 -0.97 -1.03
CA PRO A 147 -6.23 0.33 -1.56
C PRO A 147 -5.42 0.21 -2.86
N PRO A 148 -5.67 1.08 -3.86
CA PRO A 148 -4.96 1.03 -5.12
C PRO A 148 -3.43 1.10 -5.02
N SER A 149 -2.73 0.37 -5.90
CA SER A 149 -1.25 0.35 -5.97
C SER A 149 -0.69 1.58 -6.69
N LEU A 150 -0.91 2.75 -6.08
CA LEU A 150 -0.35 4.02 -6.54
C LEU A 150 0.85 4.44 -5.71
N PRO A 151 1.68 5.40 -6.16
CA PRO A 151 2.66 6.04 -5.30
C PRO A 151 2.05 6.55 -3.99
N TYR A 152 2.86 6.63 -2.93
CA TYR A 152 2.40 6.92 -1.57
C TYR A 152 1.43 8.09 -1.45
N PHE A 153 1.74 9.20 -2.11
CA PHE A 153 0.96 10.44 -2.12
C PHE A 153 -0.42 10.31 -2.78
N TYR A 154 -0.66 9.21 -3.50
CA TYR A 154 -1.93 8.85 -4.11
C TYR A 154 -2.53 7.57 -3.49
N LYS A 155 -1.99 7.05 -2.38
CA LYS A 155 -2.63 5.97 -1.62
C LYS A 155 -3.53 6.61 -0.58
N GLY A 156 -4.85 6.57 -0.79
CA GLY A 156 -5.84 7.06 0.18
C GLY A 156 -7.20 6.38 0.00
N PRO A 157 -8.00 6.24 1.07
CA PRO A 157 -9.31 5.58 1.00
C PRO A 157 -10.32 6.33 0.13
N GLU A 158 -10.14 7.63 -0.04
CA GLU A 158 -11.07 8.52 -0.78
C GLU A 158 -10.75 8.64 -2.27
N LEU A 159 -9.66 8.03 -2.73
CA LEU A 159 -9.12 8.30 -4.06
C LEU A 159 -10.08 7.95 -5.20
N LEU A 160 -10.90 6.92 -5.00
CA LEU A 160 -11.98 6.51 -5.92
C LEU A 160 -13.38 6.82 -5.38
N TYR A 161 -13.49 7.61 -4.31
CA TYR A 161 -14.77 8.00 -3.73
C TYR A 161 -15.48 9.03 -4.60
N TYR A 162 -14.74 10.04 -5.09
CA TYR A 162 -15.28 11.12 -5.95
C TYR A 162 -14.99 10.93 -7.45
N ARG A 163 -14.09 10.02 -7.82
CA ARG A 163 -13.68 9.78 -9.22
C ARG A 163 -13.72 8.30 -9.51
N THR A 164 -14.28 7.92 -10.65
CA THR A 164 -14.36 6.52 -11.08
C THR A 164 -13.10 6.02 -11.77
N ARG A 165 -12.17 6.93 -12.10
CA ARG A 165 -10.91 6.66 -12.78
C ARG A 165 -9.83 7.65 -12.34
N MET A 166 -8.62 7.16 -12.18
CA MET A 166 -7.42 7.96 -11.91
C MET A 166 -6.23 7.39 -12.67
N CYS A 167 -5.41 8.27 -13.25
CA CYS A 167 -4.15 7.88 -13.86
C CYS A 167 -3.02 8.71 -13.26
N VAL A 168 -1.91 8.06 -12.95
CA VAL A 168 -0.70 8.70 -12.42
C VAL A 168 0.47 8.36 -13.32
N THR A 169 1.31 9.35 -13.59
CA THR A 169 2.58 9.13 -14.29
C THR A 169 3.68 9.06 -13.25
N VAL A 170 4.41 7.96 -13.23
CA VAL A 170 5.50 7.69 -12.29
C VAL A 170 6.80 7.59 -13.08
N SER A 171 7.70 8.56 -12.89
CA SER A 171 9.07 8.47 -13.36
C SER A 171 9.97 8.04 -12.19
N ARG A 172 10.77 6.99 -12.39
CA ARG A 172 11.77 6.53 -11.42
C ARG A 172 13.16 6.72 -12.01
N GLY A 173 13.72 7.93 -11.86
CA GLY A 173 15.06 8.25 -12.37
C GLY A 173 15.15 8.15 -13.91
N VAL A 174 16.11 7.37 -14.40
CA VAL A 174 16.45 7.26 -15.85
C VAL A 174 15.44 6.45 -16.67
N SER A 175 14.51 5.73 -16.02
CA SER A 175 13.48 4.95 -16.74
C SER A 175 12.42 5.86 -17.36
N SER A 176 11.87 5.46 -18.51
CA SER A 176 10.74 6.15 -19.13
C SER A 176 9.55 6.28 -18.15
N PRO A 177 8.85 7.43 -18.12
CA PRO A 177 7.72 7.63 -17.23
C PRO A 177 6.62 6.59 -17.50
N ARG A 178 6.21 5.87 -16.45
CA ARG A 178 5.16 4.84 -16.53
C ARG A 178 3.82 5.46 -16.14
N LYS A 179 2.82 5.41 -17.02
CA LYS A 179 1.46 5.82 -16.68
C LYS A 179 0.68 4.61 -16.16
N HIS A 180 0.25 4.69 -14.90
CA HIS A 180 -0.57 3.68 -14.26
C HIS A 180 -1.98 4.22 -14.07
N CYS A 181 -2.97 3.52 -14.61
CA CYS A 181 -4.37 3.89 -14.50
C CYS A 181 -5.12 2.88 -13.65
N ILE A 182 -6.03 3.38 -12.81
CA ILE A 182 -6.94 2.61 -11.98
C ILE A 182 -8.38 3.12 -12.14
N CYS A 183 -9.36 2.26 -11.89
CA CYS A 183 -10.78 2.62 -11.96
C CYS A 183 -11.67 1.64 -11.19
N ASN A 184 -12.90 2.03 -10.86
CA ASN A 184 -13.80 1.24 -9.99
C ASN A 184 -15.16 0.85 -10.63
N THR A 185 -15.23 0.80 -11.95
CA THR A 185 -16.42 0.33 -12.69
C THR A 185 -16.10 -0.93 -13.48
N ASN A 186 -17.11 -1.72 -13.84
CA ASN A 186 -16.88 -2.96 -14.59
C ASN A 186 -16.18 -2.68 -15.93
N ASN A 187 -15.14 -3.47 -16.23
CA ASN A 187 -14.34 -3.44 -17.46
C ASN A 187 -13.81 -2.05 -17.83
N CYS A 188 -13.52 -1.22 -16.83
CA CYS A 188 -13.01 0.15 -17.05
C CYS A 188 -11.54 0.22 -17.48
N ASN A 189 -10.82 -0.91 -17.36
CA ASN A 189 -9.45 -1.10 -17.84
C ASN A 189 -9.39 -1.64 -19.29
N VAL A 190 -10.47 -1.43 -20.06
CA VAL A 190 -10.44 -1.58 -21.51
C VAL A 190 -9.61 -0.43 -22.07
N GLY A 191 -8.44 -0.77 -22.63
CA GLY A 191 -7.61 0.18 -23.34
C GLY A 191 -8.41 0.80 -24.48
N TYR A 192 -8.82 2.07 -24.32
CA TYR A 192 -9.60 2.75 -25.34
C TYR A 192 -8.80 2.78 -26.65
N LYS A 193 -9.44 2.30 -27.72
CA LYS A 193 -8.97 2.30 -29.10
C LYS A 193 -8.36 3.66 -29.46
N ARG A 194 -7.11 3.62 -29.96
CA ARG A 194 -6.43 4.43 -31.00
C ARG A 194 -6.82 5.90 -31.37
N SER A 195 -7.77 6.63 -30.78
CA SER A 195 -8.17 7.92 -31.37
C SER A 195 -8.75 8.96 -30.41
N THR A 196 -8.10 9.20 -29.27
CA THR A 196 -8.14 10.52 -28.62
C THR A 196 -6.83 10.71 -27.85
N PRO A 197 -6.01 11.72 -28.17
CA PRO A 197 -4.88 12.09 -27.33
C PRO A 197 -5.38 12.32 -25.91
N TRP A 198 -4.70 11.73 -24.92
CA TRP A 198 -4.95 11.89 -23.49
C TRP A 198 -4.66 13.32 -22.98
N ASN A 199 -4.86 14.33 -23.81
CA ASN A 199 -4.58 15.74 -23.52
C ASN A 199 -5.86 16.50 -23.14
N HIS A 200 -7.05 16.12 -23.63
CA HIS A 200 -8.24 16.97 -23.47
C HIS A 200 -9.02 16.81 -22.15
N LEU A 201 -8.81 15.74 -21.37
CA LEU A 201 -9.44 15.60 -20.04
C LEU A 201 -8.52 16.02 -18.88
N LEU A 202 -7.28 16.39 -19.18
CA LEU A 202 -6.33 16.93 -18.20
C LEU A 202 -6.52 18.43 -17.94
N GLU A 203 -7.18 19.16 -18.85
CA GLU A 203 -7.49 20.58 -18.66
C GLU A 203 -8.58 20.84 -17.59
N GLN A 204 -9.46 19.87 -17.31
CA GLN A 204 -10.55 20.06 -16.33
C GLN A 204 -10.30 19.37 -14.98
N GLY A 205 -9.15 18.72 -14.81
CA GLY A 205 -8.94 17.74 -13.73
C GLY A 205 -7.76 18.00 -12.81
N ALA A 206 -7.30 19.25 -12.62
CA ALA A 206 -6.28 19.64 -11.64
C ALA A 206 -5.19 18.58 -11.40
N THR A 207 -4.32 18.34 -12.38
CA THR A 207 -3.07 17.62 -12.16
C THR A 207 -2.23 18.38 -11.14
N ARG A 208 -2.30 17.97 -9.88
CA ARG A 208 -1.25 18.27 -8.91
C ARG A 208 -0.04 17.40 -9.24
N THR A 209 0.76 17.86 -10.19
CA THR A 209 2.12 17.35 -10.43
C THR A 209 2.97 17.77 -9.24
N ARG A 210 3.00 16.97 -8.16
CA ARG A 210 4.03 17.12 -7.11
C ARG A 210 5.28 16.40 -7.59
N SER A 211 6.18 17.15 -8.24
CA SER A 211 7.55 16.68 -8.47
C SER A 211 8.28 16.59 -7.13
N LEU A 212 8.91 15.45 -6.86
CA LEU A 212 9.73 15.21 -5.64
C LEU A 212 11.21 15.58 -5.84
N PHE A 213 11.56 16.28 -6.92
CA PHE A 213 12.91 16.77 -7.15
C PHE A 213 12.89 18.30 -7.23
N THR A 214 12.98 18.97 -6.09
CA THR A 214 13.57 20.30 -6.02
C THR A 214 15.08 20.11 -5.98
N ASN A 215 15.75 20.34 -7.11
CA ASN A 215 17.17 20.64 -7.10
C ASN A 215 17.34 21.94 -6.31
N SER A 216 17.70 21.86 -5.04
CA SER A 216 18.33 22.98 -4.36
C SER A 216 19.77 23.06 -4.87
N LYS A 217 19.96 23.87 -5.91
CA LYS A 217 21.24 24.52 -6.14
C LYS A 217 21.04 25.99 -5.83
N GLU A 218 21.54 26.39 -4.66
CA GLU A 218 22.19 27.68 -4.43
C GLU A 218 23.44 27.39 -3.60
#